data_AF-A0A962L5E5-F1
#
_entry.id   AF-A0A962L5E5-F1
#
_cell.length_a   1.000
_cell.length_b   1.000
_cell.length_c   1.000
_cell.angle_alpha   90.00
_cell.angle_beta   90.00
_cell.angle_gamma   90.00
#
_symmetry.space_group_name_H-M   'P 1'
#
loop_
_entity.id
_entity.type
_entity.pdbx_description
1 polymer ?
#
loop_
_entity_poly.entity_id
_entity_poly.type
_entity_poly.pdbx_seq_one_letter_code
_entity_poly.pdbx_strand_id
1 'polypeptide(L)'
;MIRITRMLALAGIVAITCACATQRAPDTVADGDRAIVDRLAEQYRQTQRREDVLFWSPEERATGFRHIDHIFPTRTVQAGDQPLALTPASMDLSSVTYNVDGVQYSLADFVAMPANVGLIVVKDGRILYEHYSGGNDENSVWISFSVTKSITSMLIGAAIKDGYIESVDEPVVNYLPRLRGSAYEAATIRNVLQMASGVAWNEDYADRDSDVAKAGGANGIVLLRYLKKLPGDETPGTTFNYNTGETNLVGAILRAAIGNNASSYLEYKIWRPFGMSHDANWITDAPGGAELGG
;
A
#
# COMPACT_ATOMS: atom_id res chain seq x y z
N MET A 1 52.99 -0.87 -48.02
CA MET A 1 52.98 -2.26 -48.52
C MET A 1 51.58 -2.81 -48.27
N ILE A 2 50.88 -3.15 -49.34
CA ILE A 2 49.46 -3.56 -49.36
C ILE A 2 49.32 -4.98 -48.80
N ARG A 3 48.28 -5.24 -47.99
CA ARG A 3 47.45 -6.46 -48.11
C ARG A 3 46.12 -6.29 -47.37
N ILE A 4 45.09 -6.07 -48.19
CA ILE A 4 43.67 -6.26 -47.89
C ILE A 4 43.42 -7.76 -47.99
N THR A 5 42.84 -8.38 -46.95
CA THR A 5 42.30 -9.74 -47.03
C THR A 5 40.86 -9.74 -46.52
N ARG A 6 40.01 -10.40 -47.30
CA ARG A 6 38.55 -10.36 -47.31
C ARG A 6 37.88 -10.96 -46.07
N MET A 7 36.73 -10.34 -45.76
CA MET A 7 35.48 -10.91 -45.27
C MET A 7 35.36 -12.44 -45.34
N LEU A 8 35.09 -13.05 -44.19
CA LEU A 8 34.10 -14.11 -44.05
C LEU A 8 33.09 -13.65 -43.00
N ALA A 9 31.89 -13.32 -43.46
CA ALA A 9 30.74 -13.08 -42.61
C ALA A 9 30.20 -14.45 -42.17
N LEU A 10 30.42 -14.81 -40.91
CA LEU A 10 29.64 -15.84 -40.25
C LEU A 10 28.49 -15.12 -39.54
N ALA A 11 27.32 -15.09 -40.18
CA ALA A 11 26.09 -14.65 -39.56
C ALA A 11 25.64 -15.72 -38.56
N GLY A 12 26.23 -15.69 -37.36
CA GLY A 12 25.68 -16.36 -36.20
C GLY A 12 24.53 -15.52 -35.66
N ILE A 13 23.30 -15.86 -36.03
CA ILE A 13 22.10 -15.37 -35.36
C ILE A 13 22.13 -15.99 -33.96
N VAL A 14 22.74 -15.29 -33.01
CA VAL A 14 22.42 -15.51 -31.61
C VAL A 14 21.07 -14.87 -31.42
N ALA A 15 20.03 -15.69 -31.45
CA ALA A 15 18.72 -15.31 -30.95
C ALA A 15 18.86 -15.09 -29.44
N ILE A 16 19.27 -13.89 -29.05
CA ILE A 16 18.97 -13.37 -27.72
C ILE A 16 17.46 -13.18 -27.76
N THR A 17 16.72 -14.20 -27.34
CA THR A 17 15.33 -14.04 -26.93
C THR A 17 15.36 -13.12 -25.72
N CYS A 18 15.36 -11.82 -25.99
CA CYS A 18 14.90 -10.82 -25.05
C CYS A 18 13.45 -11.24 -24.79
N ALA A 19 13.21 -11.91 -23.67
CA ALA A 19 11.88 -12.00 -23.12
C ALA A 19 11.53 -10.57 -22.73
N CYS A 20 11.00 -9.80 -23.68
CA CYS A 20 10.20 -8.64 -23.35
C CYS A 20 9.16 -9.18 -22.39
N ALA A 21 9.21 -8.75 -21.13
CA ALA A 21 8.08 -8.85 -20.23
C ALA A 21 6.88 -8.39 -21.04
N THR A 22 5.97 -9.32 -21.32
CA THR A 22 4.71 -8.99 -21.95
C THR A 22 4.00 -8.04 -21.02
N GLN A 23 4.05 -6.73 -21.32
CA GLN A 23 3.11 -5.77 -20.78
C GLN A 23 1.73 -6.36 -21.03
N ARG A 24 1.06 -6.74 -19.94
CA ARG A 24 -0.29 -7.27 -19.99
C ARG A 24 -1.18 -6.24 -20.68
N ALA A 25 -2.11 -6.74 -21.49
CA ALA A 25 -3.29 -5.99 -21.93
C ALA A 25 -4.03 -5.43 -20.68
N PRO A 26 -4.77 -4.30 -20.79
CA PRO A 26 -5.23 -3.52 -19.65
C PRO A 26 -6.09 -4.34 -18.70
N ASP A 27 -5.90 -4.15 -17.39
CA ASP A 27 -6.91 -4.17 -16.31
C ASP A 27 -8.27 -4.82 -16.65
N THR A 28 -8.29 -6.12 -16.96
CA THR A 28 -9.55 -6.84 -17.19
C THR A 28 -9.94 -7.63 -15.95
N VAL A 29 -10.96 -7.16 -15.24
CA VAL A 29 -11.72 -7.97 -14.27
C VAL A 29 -12.19 -9.25 -14.96
N ALA A 30 -11.84 -10.40 -14.40
CA ALA A 30 -12.23 -11.71 -14.92
C ALA A 30 -13.76 -11.83 -15.00
N ASP A 31 -14.29 -12.55 -16.00
CA ASP A 31 -15.74 -12.64 -16.24
C ASP A 31 -16.52 -13.18 -15.03
N GLY A 32 -15.91 -14.07 -14.24
CA GLY A 32 -16.51 -14.59 -13.00
C GLY A 32 -16.61 -13.57 -11.86
N ASP A 33 -15.77 -12.53 -11.87
CA ASP A 33 -15.68 -11.52 -10.81
C ASP A 33 -16.52 -10.28 -11.12
N ARG A 34 -16.77 -10.03 -12.41
CA ARG A 34 -17.34 -8.78 -12.93
C ARG A 34 -18.65 -8.39 -12.26
N ALA A 35 -19.55 -9.34 -12.04
CA ALA A 35 -20.83 -9.06 -11.40
C ALA A 35 -20.69 -8.53 -9.96
N ILE A 36 -19.73 -9.05 -9.19
CA ILE A 36 -19.46 -8.58 -7.82
C ILE A 36 -18.77 -7.22 -7.87
N VAL A 37 -17.74 -7.07 -8.70
CA VAL A 37 -16.98 -5.81 -8.83
C VAL A 37 -17.88 -4.66 -9.27
N ASP A 38 -18.70 -4.86 -10.31
CA ASP A 38 -19.62 -3.83 -10.82
C ASP A 38 -20.65 -3.43 -9.77
N ARG A 39 -21.15 -4.39 -8.97
CA ARG A 39 -22.07 -4.12 -7.86
C ARG A 39 -21.40 -3.28 -6.77
N LEU A 40 -20.19 -3.65 -6.35
CA LEU A 40 -19.44 -2.92 -5.31
C LEU A 40 -19.07 -1.51 -5.78
N ALA A 41 -18.63 -1.37 -7.04
CA ALA A 41 -18.34 -0.08 -7.65
C ALA A 41 -19.59 0.80 -7.75
N GLU A 42 -20.75 0.24 -8.13
CA GLU A 42 -22.01 0.97 -8.15
C GLU A 42 -22.44 1.42 -6.75
N GLN A 43 -22.34 0.53 -5.76
CA GLN A 43 -22.61 0.90 -4.37
C GLN A 43 -21.73 2.07 -3.92
N TYR A 44 -20.42 2.01 -4.17
CA TYR A 44 -19.53 3.12 -3.84
C TYR A 44 -19.90 4.40 -4.59
N ARG A 45 -20.26 4.33 -5.88
CA ARG A 45 -20.70 5.52 -6.65
C ARG A 45 -21.92 6.19 -6.01
N GLN A 46 -22.87 5.40 -5.52
CA GLN A 46 -24.09 5.89 -4.90
C GLN A 46 -23.87 6.47 -3.50
N THR A 47 -23.05 5.82 -2.68
CA THR A 47 -22.89 6.18 -1.26
C THR A 47 -21.71 7.10 -1.01
N GLN A 48 -20.67 7.01 -1.84
CA GLN A 48 -19.32 7.57 -1.60
C GLN A 48 -18.69 7.09 -0.28
N ARG A 49 -19.18 5.98 0.27
CA ARG A 49 -18.74 5.40 1.54
C ARG A 49 -17.70 4.32 1.30
N ARG A 50 -16.47 4.57 1.73
CA ARG A 50 -15.38 3.60 1.59
C ARG A 50 -15.33 2.62 2.76
N GLU A 51 -15.79 3.05 3.93
CA GLU A 51 -15.89 2.22 5.13
C GLU A 51 -16.79 0.99 4.94
N ASP A 52 -17.63 0.97 3.89
CA ASP A 52 -18.42 -0.21 3.50
C ASP A 52 -17.52 -1.44 3.26
N VAL A 53 -16.26 -1.24 2.85
CA VAL A 53 -15.25 -2.31 2.68
C VAL A 53 -15.04 -3.14 3.95
N LEU A 54 -15.18 -2.52 5.12
CA LEU A 54 -15.04 -3.20 6.42
C LEU A 54 -16.15 -4.23 6.64
N PHE A 55 -17.29 -4.06 5.97
CA PHE A 55 -18.51 -4.84 6.17
C PHE A 55 -18.85 -5.75 4.98
N TRP A 56 -17.98 -5.80 3.96
CA TRP A 56 -18.12 -6.76 2.85
C TRP A 56 -18.15 -8.20 3.36
N SER A 57 -19.01 -9.01 2.74
CA SER A 57 -19.07 -10.45 2.99
C SER A 57 -17.76 -11.15 2.59
N PRO A 58 -17.50 -12.38 3.08
CA PRO A 58 -16.29 -13.11 2.69
C PRO A 58 -16.11 -13.26 1.17
N GLU A 59 -17.19 -13.48 0.43
CA GLU A 59 -17.18 -13.57 -1.04
C GLU A 59 -16.80 -12.23 -1.70
N GLU A 60 -17.39 -11.14 -1.22
CA GLU A 60 -17.07 -9.78 -1.68
C GLU A 60 -15.63 -9.39 -1.34
N ARG A 61 -15.10 -9.82 -0.19
CA ARG A 61 -13.69 -9.59 0.16
C ARG A 61 -12.75 -10.37 -0.75
N ALA A 62 -13.02 -11.65 -0.97
CA ALA A 62 -12.20 -12.51 -1.83
C ALA A 62 -12.07 -11.94 -3.25
N THR A 63 -13.14 -11.33 -3.76
CA THR A 63 -13.18 -10.75 -5.11
C THR A 63 -12.77 -9.28 -5.13
N GLY A 64 -13.38 -8.45 -4.28
CA GLY A 64 -13.19 -7.01 -4.29
C GLY A 64 -11.77 -6.58 -3.92
N PHE A 65 -11.10 -7.29 -3.01
CA PHE A 65 -9.75 -6.93 -2.55
C PHE A 65 -8.67 -7.05 -3.64
N ARG A 66 -8.89 -7.89 -4.65
CA ARG A 66 -8.01 -7.99 -5.83
C ARG A 66 -8.37 -7.03 -6.98
N HIS A 67 -9.47 -6.29 -6.84
CA HIS A 67 -10.01 -5.38 -7.88
C HIS A 67 -10.37 -4.00 -7.30
N ILE A 68 -9.66 -3.56 -6.26
CA ILE A 68 -9.96 -2.32 -5.54
C ILE A 68 -9.89 -1.08 -6.44
N ASP A 69 -9.00 -1.09 -7.43
CA ASP A 69 -8.84 -0.07 -8.46
C ASP A 69 -10.01 0.04 -9.43
N HIS A 70 -10.82 -1.01 -9.54
CA HIS A 70 -12.08 -0.99 -10.27
C HIS A 70 -13.28 -0.54 -9.41
N ILE A 71 -13.12 -0.49 -8.09
CA ILE A 71 -14.19 -0.16 -7.13
C ILE A 71 -14.03 1.26 -6.58
N PHE A 72 -12.81 1.65 -6.21
CA PHE A 72 -12.48 2.94 -5.62
C PHE A 72 -11.57 3.76 -6.56
N PRO A 73 -11.59 5.10 -6.45
CA PRO A 73 -10.66 5.92 -7.20
C PRO A 73 -9.23 5.64 -6.70
N THR A 74 -8.33 5.44 -7.64
CA THR A 74 -6.91 5.20 -7.37
C THR A 74 -6.05 6.11 -8.24
N ARG A 75 -4.79 6.25 -7.85
CA ARG A 75 -3.73 6.73 -8.73
C ARG A 75 -2.68 5.64 -8.92
N THR A 76 -2.35 5.37 -10.17
CA THR A 76 -1.27 4.48 -10.54
C THR A 76 0.08 5.04 -10.10
N VAL A 77 0.94 4.16 -9.60
CA VAL A 77 2.36 4.36 -9.30
C VAL A 77 3.11 3.44 -10.25
N GLN A 78 3.79 4.02 -11.24
CA GLN A 78 4.34 3.23 -12.34
C GLN A 78 5.59 2.44 -11.94
N ALA A 79 5.67 1.19 -12.39
CA ALA A 79 6.88 0.40 -12.36
C ALA A 79 8.00 1.04 -13.20
N GLY A 80 9.24 0.71 -12.86
CA GLY A 80 10.39 1.10 -13.66
C GLY A 80 10.55 0.24 -14.90
N ASP A 81 11.24 0.77 -15.92
CA ASP A 81 11.55 0.03 -17.16
C ASP A 81 12.54 -1.13 -16.95
N GLN A 82 13.17 -1.19 -15.77
CA GLN A 82 14.19 -2.17 -15.39
C GLN A 82 13.84 -2.76 -14.01
N PRO A 83 12.87 -3.69 -13.95
CA PRO A 83 12.49 -4.30 -12.70
C PRO A 83 13.62 -5.18 -12.13
N LEU A 84 13.74 -5.20 -10.81
CA LEU A 84 14.64 -6.08 -10.09
C LEU A 84 14.08 -7.50 -10.12
N ALA A 85 14.60 -8.33 -11.01
CA ALA A 85 14.18 -9.72 -11.11
C ALA A 85 14.59 -10.50 -9.84
N LEU A 86 13.61 -11.12 -9.18
CA LEU A 86 13.87 -12.13 -8.16
C LEU A 86 14.13 -13.48 -8.85
N THR A 87 15.15 -14.21 -8.38
CA THR A 87 15.53 -15.49 -8.99
C THR A 87 14.73 -16.64 -8.37
N PRO A 88 14.00 -17.46 -9.15
CA PRO A 88 13.38 -18.67 -8.61
C PRO A 88 14.45 -19.63 -8.07
N ALA A 89 14.30 -20.04 -6.82
CA ALA A 89 15.21 -20.96 -6.15
C ALA A 89 14.44 -21.86 -5.17
N SER A 90 13.32 -22.41 -5.66
CA SER A 90 12.38 -23.24 -4.90
C SER A 90 13.09 -24.14 -3.89
N MET A 91 12.69 -24.00 -2.63
CA MET A 91 13.18 -24.74 -1.48
C MET A 91 12.03 -25.54 -0.89
N ASP A 92 12.29 -26.79 -0.53
CA ASP A 92 11.32 -27.58 0.23
C ASP A 92 11.21 -27.01 1.65
N LEU A 93 10.07 -26.38 1.94
CA LEU A 93 9.73 -25.84 3.26
C LEU A 93 8.72 -26.72 4.00
N SER A 94 8.49 -27.96 3.56
CA SER A 94 7.52 -28.87 4.19
C SER A 94 7.83 -29.20 5.65
N SER A 95 9.10 -29.09 6.07
CA SER A 95 9.51 -29.28 7.45
C SER A 95 9.26 -28.08 8.37
N VAL A 96 8.80 -26.94 7.83
CA VAL A 96 8.51 -25.74 8.63
C VAL A 96 7.24 -25.97 9.43
N THR A 97 7.36 -25.90 10.75
CA THR A 97 6.25 -26.04 11.69
C THR A 97 6.18 -24.86 12.66
N TYR A 98 4.99 -24.53 13.13
CA TYR A 98 4.74 -23.52 14.15
C TYR A 98 3.74 -24.04 15.19
N ASN A 99 3.70 -23.42 16.38
CA ASN A 99 2.77 -23.81 17.44
C ASN A 99 1.81 -22.66 17.76
N VAL A 100 0.52 -22.95 17.87
CA VAL A 100 -0.52 -22.03 18.36
C VAL A 100 -1.29 -22.75 19.44
N ASP A 101 -1.35 -22.18 20.64
CA ASP A 101 -2.09 -22.73 21.79
C ASP A 101 -1.78 -24.22 22.09
N GLY A 102 -0.51 -24.61 21.90
CA GLY A 102 -0.04 -25.98 22.13
C GLY A 102 -0.32 -26.97 20.99
N VAL A 103 -0.96 -26.54 19.90
CA VAL A 103 -1.16 -27.35 18.68
C VAL A 103 -0.06 -27.01 17.68
N GLN A 104 0.60 -28.04 17.15
CA GLN A 104 1.59 -27.90 16.09
C GLN A 104 0.90 -27.90 14.72
N TYR A 105 1.28 -26.94 13.88
CA TYR A 105 0.84 -26.78 12.50
C TYR A 105 2.04 -26.74 11.58
N SER A 106 1.83 -27.11 10.33
CA SER A 106 2.81 -27.02 9.24
C SER A 106 2.56 -25.79 8.36
N LEU A 107 3.54 -25.46 7.52
CA LEU A 107 3.34 -24.47 6.45
C LEU A 107 2.17 -24.87 5.51
N ALA A 108 1.99 -26.16 5.26
CA ALA A 108 0.89 -26.67 4.43
C ALA A 108 -0.48 -26.35 5.08
N ASP A 109 -0.59 -26.46 6.40
CA ASP A 109 -1.81 -26.11 7.13
C ASP A 109 -2.11 -24.60 7.02
N PHE A 110 -1.07 -23.76 7.05
CA PHE A 110 -1.21 -22.31 6.92
C PHE A 110 -1.71 -21.88 5.54
N VAL A 111 -1.10 -22.38 4.46
CA VAL A 111 -1.50 -22.01 3.10
C VAL A 111 -2.83 -22.65 2.68
N ALA A 112 -3.23 -23.75 3.32
CA ALA A 112 -4.55 -24.36 3.13
C ALA A 112 -5.70 -23.59 3.82
N MET A 113 -5.41 -22.59 4.66
CA MET A 113 -6.45 -21.78 5.29
C MET A 113 -7.23 -21.01 4.22
N PRO A 114 -8.58 -21.04 4.23
CA PRO A 114 -9.39 -20.33 3.21
C PRO A 114 -9.14 -18.81 3.13
N ALA A 115 -8.62 -18.21 4.21
CA ALA A 115 -8.27 -16.80 4.25
C ALA A 115 -6.87 -16.48 3.68
N ASN A 116 -6.01 -17.48 3.47
CA ASN A 116 -4.71 -17.30 2.84
C ASN A 116 -4.90 -17.27 1.32
N VAL A 117 -4.62 -16.13 0.70
CA VAL A 117 -4.74 -15.94 -0.75
C VAL A 117 -3.39 -15.90 -1.47
N GLY A 118 -2.31 -15.78 -0.70
CA GLY A 118 -0.96 -15.66 -1.20
C GLY A 118 0.07 -15.75 -0.09
N LEU A 119 1.21 -16.38 -0.37
CA LEU A 119 2.41 -16.38 0.45
C LEU A 119 3.64 -16.42 -0.45
N ILE A 120 4.62 -15.56 -0.16
CA ILE A 120 5.93 -15.59 -0.79
C ILE A 120 7.02 -15.53 0.27
N VAL A 121 8.08 -16.32 0.09
CA VAL A 121 9.29 -16.32 0.94
C VAL A 121 10.47 -15.94 0.07
N VAL A 122 11.07 -14.79 0.35
CA VAL A 122 12.23 -14.27 -0.38
C VAL A 122 13.45 -14.22 0.53
N LYS A 123 14.60 -14.70 0.05
CA LYS A 123 15.88 -14.61 0.74
C LYS A 123 17.00 -14.33 -0.25
N ASP A 124 17.82 -13.32 0.03
CA ASP A 124 18.99 -12.95 -0.78
C ASP A 124 18.66 -12.78 -2.28
N GLY A 125 17.54 -12.11 -2.59
CA GLY A 125 17.06 -11.91 -3.96
C GLY A 125 16.48 -13.15 -4.65
N ARG A 126 16.23 -14.23 -3.89
CA ARG A 126 15.69 -15.49 -4.42
C ARG A 126 14.33 -15.81 -3.85
N ILE A 127 13.41 -16.25 -4.71
CA ILE A 127 12.10 -16.78 -4.33
C ILE A 127 12.32 -18.23 -3.90
N LEU A 128 12.22 -18.49 -2.60
CA LEU A 128 12.37 -19.82 -2.02
C LEU A 128 11.06 -20.59 -2.02
N TYR A 129 9.94 -19.88 -1.88
CA TYR A 129 8.61 -20.47 -1.86
C TYR A 129 7.60 -19.43 -2.31
N GLU A 130 6.62 -19.87 -3.08
CA GLU A 130 5.43 -19.09 -3.39
C GLU A 130 4.21 -20.01 -3.47
N HIS A 131 3.08 -19.51 -2.99
CA HIS A 131 1.78 -20.16 -3.07
C HIS A 131 0.74 -19.07 -3.29
N TYR A 132 -0.15 -19.27 -4.25
CA TYR A 132 -1.27 -18.39 -4.52
C TYR A 132 -2.55 -19.23 -4.54
N SER A 133 -3.63 -18.67 -4.03
CA SER A 133 -4.91 -19.37 -3.88
C SER A 133 -6.08 -18.43 -4.22
N GLY A 134 -7.30 -18.96 -4.27
CA GLY A 134 -8.49 -18.12 -4.47
C GLY A 134 -8.57 -17.46 -5.85
N GLY A 135 -7.90 -18.03 -6.85
CA GLY A 135 -7.80 -17.49 -8.21
C GLY A 135 -6.70 -16.45 -8.39
N ASN A 136 -5.87 -16.20 -7.38
CA ASN A 136 -4.71 -15.32 -7.48
C ASN A 136 -3.50 -16.08 -8.07
N ASP A 137 -2.60 -15.30 -8.66
CA ASP A 137 -1.32 -15.69 -9.22
C ASP A 137 -0.25 -14.61 -8.93
N GLU A 138 0.96 -14.79 -9.45
CA GLU A 138 2.08 -13.86 -9.26
C GLU A 138 1.85 -12.46 -9.87
N ASN A 139 0.84 -12.31 -10.73
CA ASN A 139 0.47 -11.05 -11.39
C ASN A 139 -0.76 -10.39 -10.75
N SER A 140 -1.30 -11.00 -9.70
CA SER A 140 -2.49 -10.51 -9.00
C SER A 140 -2.13 -9.35 -8.06
N VAL A 141 -2.86 -8.25 -8.15
CA VAL A 141 -2.75 -7.13 -7.21
C VAL A 141 -3.70 -7.40 -6.04
N TRP A 142 -3.25 -7.13 -4.82
CA TRP A 142 -4.07 -7.26 -3.61
C TRP A 142 -3.95 -6.01 -2.75
N ILE A 143 -5.08 -5.52 -2.24
CA ILE A 143 -5.08 -4.38 -1.31
C ILE A 143 -4.25 -4.70 -0.05
N SER A 144 -3.31 -3.83 0.25
CA SER A 144 -2.34 -4.02 1.33
C SER A 144 -2.84 -3.52 2.70
N PHE A 145 -3.96 -2.77 2.70
CA PHE A 145 -4.49 -2.06 3.87
C PHE A 145 -3.35 -1.33 4.62
N SER A 146 -3.24 -1.56 5.92
CA SER A 146 -2.31 -0.90 6.83
C SER A 146 -0.83 -1.16 6.52
N VAL A 147 -0.46 -2.06 5.62
CA VAL A 147 0.93 -2.16 5.14
C VAL A 147 1.35 -0.84 4.46
N THR A 148 0.41 -0.12 3.83
CA THR A 148 0.62 1.21 3.24
C THR A 148 1.15 2.23 4.24
N LYS A 149 0.82 2.11 5.54
CA LYS A 149 1.33 3.01 6.59
C LYS A 149 2.86 3.02 6.65
N SER A 150 3.49 1.86 6.41
CA SER A 150 4.95 1.74 6.33
C SER A 150 5.52 2.47 5.09
N ILE A 151 4.81 2.40 3.96
CA ILE A 151 5.17 3.17 2.76
C ILE A 151 5.09 4.66 3.03
N THR A 152 4.00 5.14 3.62
CA THR A 152 3.82 6.54 4.01
C THR A 152 4.92 7.02 4.97
N SER A 153 5.29 6.21 5.96
CA SER A 153 6.40 6.49 6.88
C SER A 153 7.75 6.58 6.17
N MET A 154 8.05 5.65 5.24
CA MET A 154 9.26 5.71 4.42
C MET A 154 9.32 6.99 3.57
N LEU A 155 8.19 7.45 3.04
CA LEU A 155 8.13 8.68 2.26
C LEU A 155 8.36 9.94 3.12
N ILE A 156 7.98 9.94 4.40
CA ILE A 156 8.41 10.99 5.34
C ILE A 156 9.93 10.96 5.49
N GLY A 157 10.54 9.77 5.65
CA GLY A 157 11.99 9.62 5.69
C GLY A 157 12.68 10.14 4.41
N ALA A 158 12.10 9.85 3.24
CA ALA A 158 12.57 10.39 1.97
C ALA A 158 12.44 11.92 1.90
N ALA A 159 11.31 12.47 2.35
CA ALA A 159 11.07 13.91 2.40
C ALA A 159 12.04 14.64 3.32
N ILE A 160 12.45 14.01 4.43
CA ILE A 160 13.52 14.52 5.29
C ILE A 160 14.86 14.52 4.56
N LYS A 161 15.22 13.40 3.92
CA LYS A 161 16.47 13.27 3.16
C LYS A 161 16.57 14.31 2.03
N ASP A 162 15.44 14.63 1.39
CA ASP A 162 15.37 15.62 0.31
C ASP A 162 15.25 17.07 0.82
N GLY A 163 15.11 17.29 2.13
CA GLY A 163 15.02 18.62 2.74
C GLY A 163 13.64 19.29 2.67
N TYR A 164 12.58 18.53 2.35
CA TYR A 164 11.19 19.03 2.42
C TYR A 164 10.64 19.07 3.85
N ILE A 165 11.20 18.23 4.73
CA ILE A 165 10.92 18.19 6.17
C ILE A 165 12.27 18.28 6.88
N GLU A 166 12.41 19.13 7.88
CA GLU A 166 13.68 19.29 8.60
C GLU A 166 13.90 18.13 9.58
N SER A 167 12.86 17.77 10.34
CA SER A 167 12.92 16.68 11.31
C SER A 167 11.53 16.15 11.64
N VAL A 168 11.46 14.89 12.09
CA VAL A 168 10.22 14.35 12.69
C VAL A 168 9.87 15.05 14.01
N ASP A 169 10.79 15.80 14.62
CA ASP A 169 10.52 16.57 15.84
C ASP A 169 9.78 17.89 15.56
N GLU A 170 9.54 18.22 14.29
CA GLU A 170 8.74 19.38 13.94
C GLU A 170 7.27 19.20 14.35
N PRO A 171 6.60 20.27 14.82
CA PRO A 171 5.17 20.26 15.10
C PRO A 171 4.33 19.94 13.87
N VAL A 172 3.29 19.12 14.03
CA VAL A 172 2.31 18.80 12.97
C VAL A 172 1.68 20.08 12.38
N VAL A 173 1.43 21.07 13.22
CA VAL A 173 0.79 22.34 12.84
C VAL A 173 1.65 23.23 11.94
N ASN A 174 2.95 22.94 11.77
CA ASN A 174 3.78 23.61 10.77
C ASN A 174 3.30 23.32 9.35
N TYR A 175 2.90 22.07 9.11
CA TYR A 175 2.43 21.58 7.82
C TYR A 175 0.90 21.70 7.70
N LEU A 176 0.19 21.55 8.82
CA LEU A 176 -1.27 21.53 8.86
C LEU A 176 -1.82 22.56 9.85
N PRO A 177 -1.69 23.87 9.55
CA PRO A 177 -2.03 24.97 10.48
C PRO A 177 -3.50 25.01 10.89
N ARG A 178 -4.40 24.32 10.17
CA ARG A 178 -5.82 24.18 10.52
C ARG A 178 -6.03 23.43 11.84
N LEU A 179 -5.06 22.64 12.28
CA LEU A 179 -5.11 21.90 13.54
C LEU A 179 -4.67 22.72 14.76
N ARG A 180 -4.29 23.99 14.61
CA ARG A 180 -4.08 24.88 15.77
C ARG A 180 -5.35 25.00 16.62
N GLY A 181 -5.19 25.02 17.94
CA GLY A 181 -6.27 24.98 18.94
C GLY A 181 -6.89 23.59 19.12
N SER A 182 -6.19 22.51 18.77
CA SER A 182 -6.62 21.12 18.96
C SER A 182 -5.55 20.31 19.68
N ALA A 183 -5.85 19.05 20.00
CA ALA A 183 -4.88 18.14 20.62
C ALA A 183 -3.58 17.96 19.83
N TYR A 184 -3.59 18.21 18.51
CA TYR A 184 -2.40 18.14 17.65
C TYR A 184 -1.48 19.38 17.74
N GLU A 185 -1.87 20.45 18.44
CA GLU A 185 -1.05 21.67 18.51
C GLU A 185 0.32 21.42 19.16
N ALA A 186 0.36 20.53 20.16
CA ALA A 186 1.59 20.13 20.84
C ALA A 186 2.24 18.86 20.24
N ALA A 187 1.59 18.20 19.28
CA ALA A 187 2.09 16.96 18.70
C ALA A 187 3.12 17.21 17.59
N THR A 188 4.16 16.39 17.58
CA THR A 188 5.18 16.37 16.52
C THR A 188 4.85 15.32 15.45
N ILE A 189 5.52 15.40 14.30
CA ILE A 189 5.45 14.34 13.26
C ILE A 189 5.86 12.98 13.86
N ARG A 190 6.85 12.94 14.74
CA ARG A 190 7.29 11.73 15.46
C ARG A 190 6.14 11.13 16.25
N ASN A 191 5.38 11.93 16.98
CA ASN A 191 4.28 11.43 17.81
C ASN A 191 3.21 10.75 16.95
N VAL A 192 2.80 11.37 15.83
CA VAL A 192 1.78 10.76 14.95
C VAL A 192 2.32 9.55 14.18
N LEU A 193 3.60 9.55 13.77
CA LEU A 193 4.25 8.37 13.16
C LEU A 193 4.33 7.18 14.12
N GLN A 194 4.47 7.46 15.41
CA GLN A 194 4.52 6.45 16.47
C GLN A 194 3.14 6.14 17.05
N MET A 195 2.06 6.72 16.49
CA MET A 195 0.69 6.56 16.96
C MET A 195 0.57 6.87 18.46
N ALA A 196 1.21 7.97 18.87
CA ALA A 196 1.30 8.42 20.24
C ALA A 196 1.08 9.93 20.32
N SER A 197 0.13 10.48 19.56
CA SER A 197 -0.20 11.90 19.59
C SER A 197 -0.89 12.36 20.89
N GLY A 198 -1.51 11.41 21.61
CA GLY A 198 -2.39 11.67 22.75
C GLY A 198 -3.85 11.97 22.37
N VAL A 199 -4.21 11.89 21.08
CA VAL A 199 -5.59 12.06 20.60
C VAL A 199 -6.41 10.80 20.85
N ALA A 200 -7.62 10.97 21.36
CA ALA A 200 -8.58 9.88 21.53
C ALA A 200 -8.98 9.31 20.17
N TRP A 201 -8.99 7.99 20.05
CA TRP A 201 -9.38 7.32 18.81
C TRP A 201 -9.88 5.89 19.08
N ASN A 202 -11.03 5.56 18.52
CA ASN A 202 -11.63 4.23 18.49
C ASN A 202 -11.35 3.54 17.14
N GLU A 203 -10.48 2.53 17.16
CA GLU A 203 -10.10 1.70 16.00
C GLU A 203 -10.90 0.38 15.91
N ASP A 204 -12.08 0.27 16.54
CA ASP A 204 -12.92 -0.92 16.41
C ASP A 204 -13.54 -1.02 15.00
N TYR A 205 -12.99 -1.91 14.17
CA TYR A 205 -13.48 -2.16 12.80
C TYR A 205 -14.85 -2.84 12.74
N ALA A 206 -15.33 -3.44 13.83
CA ALA A 206 -16.65 -4.07 13.89
C ALA A 206 -17.75 -3.08 14.29
N ASP A 207 -17.38 -1.97 14.92
CA ASP A 207 -18.30 -0.91 15.33
C ASP A 207 -18.50 0.14 14.22
N ARG A 208 -19.75 0.36 13.81
CA ARG A 208 -20.09 1.40 12.81
C ARG A 208 -19.99 2.82 13.36
N ASP A 209 -19.98 2.96 14.68
CA ASP A 209 -19.84 4.22 15.38
C ASP A 209 -18.40 4.56 15.78
N SER A 210 -17.44 3.68 15.48
CA SER A 210 -16.02 3.93 15.73
C SER A 210 -15.46 5.07 14.87
N ASP A 211 -14.36 5.64 15.32
CA ASP A 211 -13.69 6.72 14.58
C ASP A 211 -13.13 6.20 13.24
N VAL A 212 -12.66 4.95 13.20
CA VAL A 212 -12.19 4.34 11.96
C VAL A 212 -13.33 4.13 10.96
N ALA A 213 -14.53 3.77 11.40
CA ALA A 213 -15.69 3.71 10.50
C ALA A 213 -16.13 5.10 10.01
N LYS A 214 -16.04 6.13 10.86
CA LYS A 214 -16.47 7.50 10.53
C LYS A 214 -15.48 8.30 9.70
N ALA A 215 -14.18 8.05 9.89
CA ALA A 215 -13.11 8.89 9.35
C ALA A 215 -11.89 8.12 8.82
N GLY A 216 -11.82 6.79 8.94
CA GLY A 216 -10.70 6.01 8.42
C GLY A 216 -10.54 6.10 6.90
N GLY A 217 -11.65 6.27 6.17
CA GLY A 217 -11.63 6.60 4.75
C GLY A 217 -11.45 8.09 4.46
N ALA A 218 -11.56 9.00 5.42
CA ALA A 218 -11.55 10.44 5.15
C ALA A 218 -10.14 10.97 4.83
N ASN A 219 -10.08 12.06 4.05
CA ASN A 219 -8.84 12.76 3.75
C ASN A 219 -9.07 14.28 3.69
N GLY A 220 -7.99 15.04 3.51
CA GLY A 220 -8.03 16.49 3.32
C GLY A 220 -8.82 17.21 4.41
N ILE A 221 -9.64 18.18 4.01
CA ILE A 221 -10.40 19.02 4.95
C ILE A 221 -11.40 18.21 5.79
N VAL A 222 -11.97 17.14 5.24
CA VAL A 222 -12.95 16.31 5.95
C VAL A 222 -12.27 15.63 7.15
N LEU A 223 -11.13 14.98 6.91
CA LEU A 223 -10.33 14.36 7.96
C LEU A 223 -9.86 15.38 8.99
N LEU A 224 -9.27 16.50 8.56
CA LEU A 224 -8.75 17.51 9.49
C LEU A 224 -9.86 18.08 10.38
N ARG A 225 -11.09 18.26 9.85
CA ARG A 225 -12.23 18.72 10.64
C ARG A 225 -12.69 17.69 11.65
N TYR A 226 -12.61 16.40 11.31
CA TYR A 226 -12.94 15.30 12.23
C TYR A 226 -11.91 15.25 13.36
N LEU A 227 -10.63 15.09 13.02
CA LEU A 227 -9.52 14.98 13.96
C LEU A 227 -9.41 16.20 14.90
N LYS A 228 -9.66 17.41 14.39
CA LYS A 228 -9.64 18.64 15.20
C LYS A 228 -10.62 18.62 16.38
N LYS A 229 -11.71 17.87 16.28
CA LYS A 229 -12.77 17.81 17.31
C LYS A 229 -12.52 16.74 18.35
N LEU A 230 -11.64 15.79 18.08
CA LEU A 230 -11.33 14.72 19.01
C LEU A 230 -10.59 15.28 20.22
N PRO A 231 -10.92 14.82 21.44
CA PRO A 231 -10.22 15.26 22.63
C PRO A 231 -8.78 14.73 22.65
N GLY A 232 -7.91 15.47 23.33
CA GLY A 232 -6.58 15.00 23.69
C GLY A 232 -6.65 14.41 25.09
N ASP A 233 -6.60 13.09 25.18
CA ASP A 233 -6.77 12.36 26.44
C ASP A 233 -5.43 12.13 27.15
N GLU A 234 -4.31 12.26 26.42
CA GLU A 234 -2.97 11.97 26.91
C GLU A 234 -1.94 13.01 26.44
N THR A 235 -0.76 13.01 27.05
CA THR A 235 0.36 13.85 26.60
C THR A 235 0.98 13.26 25.31
N PRO A 236 1.29 14.07 24.29
CA PRO A 236 1.96 13.56 23.09
C PRO A 236 3.28 12.84 23.44
N GLY A 237 3.42 11.62 22.94
CA GLY A 237 4.58 10.76 23.09
C GLY A 237 4.53 9.78 24.25
N THR A 238 3.48 9.78 25.08
CA THR A 238 3.44 8.94 26.29
C THR A 238 2.71 7.62 26.11
N THR A 239 1.66 7.59 25.29
CA THR A 239 0.76 6.44 25.17
C THR A 239 0.55 6.08 23.71
N PHE A 240 0.78 4.80 23.37
CA PHE A 240 0.47 4.26 22.05
C PHE A 240 -1.04 4.01 21.91
N ASN A 241 -1.64 4.55 20.86
CA ASN A 241 -3.01 4.28 20.42
C ASN A 241 -3.04 4.16 18.90
N TYR A 242 -3.24 2.94 18.39
CA TYR A 242 -3.24 2.70 16.94
C TYR A 242 -4.35 3.50 16.26
N ASN A 243 -3.98 4.30 15.25
CA ASN A 243 -4.87 5.31 14.67
C ASN A 243 -4.70 5.43 13.14
N THR A 244 -5.68 4.91 12.39
CA THR A 244 -5.72 5.02 10.93
C THR A 244 -5.91 6.47 10.46
N GLY A 245 -6.73 7.27 11.16
CA GLY A 245 -6.92 8.69 10.86
C GLY A 245 -5.60 9.48 10.91
N GLU A 246 -4.73 9.17 11.86
CA GLU A 246 -3.40 9.79 11.96
C GLU A 246 -2.45 9.37 10.84
N THR A 247 -2.58 8.17 10.30
CA THR A 247 -1.74 7.83 9.15
C THR A 247 -2.19 8.61 7.90
N ASN A 248 -3.50 8.82 7.71
CA ASN A 248 -4.00 9.74 6.69
C ASN A 248 -3.53 11.19 6.94
N LEU A 249 -3.43 11.60 8.21
CA LEU A 249 -2.85 12.89 8.60
C LEU A 249 -1.37 12.98 8.20
N VAL A 250 -0.57 11.94 8.44
CA VAL A 250 0.83 11.86 7.97
C VAL A 250 0.91 11.97 6.45
N GLY A 251 0.00 11.32 5.71
CA GLY A 251 -0.11 11.50 4.25
C GLY A 251 -0.39 12.95 3.84
N ALA A 252 -1.22 13.67 4.61
CA ALA A 252 -1.47 15.10 4.40
C ALA A 252 -0.25 15.98 4.72
N ILE A 253 0.52 15.66 5.77
CA ILE A 253 1.80 16.32 6.10
C ILE A 253 2.77 16.14 4.93
N LEU A 254 2.96 14.91 4.46
CA LEU A 254 3.84 14.58 3.35
C LEU A 254 3.52 15.44 2.11
N ARG A 255 2.26 15.42 1.66
CA ARG A 255 1.83 16.19 0.48
C ARG A 255 1.99 17.70 0.66
N ALA A 256 1.71 18.21 1.86
CA ALA A 256 1.91 19.62 2.17
C ALA A 256 3.39 20.03 2.10
N ALA A 257 4.30 19.17 2.60
CA ALA A 257 5.74 19.41 2.59
C ALA A 257 6.34 19.37 1.17
N ILE A 258 5.97 18.37 0.37
CA ILE A 258 6.55 18.16 -0.97
C ILE A 258 5.84 18.98 -2.07
N GLY A 259 4.64 19.51 -1.80
CA GLY A 259 3.84 20.26 -2.77
C GLY A 259 3.37 19.42 -3.98
N ASN A 260 3.25 18.10 -3.82
CA ASN A 260 2.97 17.15 -4.89
C ASN A 260 2.15 15.96 -4.37
N ASN A 261 1.71 15.07 -5.26
CA ASN A 261 1.02 13.83 -4.91
C ASN A 261 1.97 12.82 -4.25
N ALA A 262 1.46 12.05 -3.28
CA ALA A 262 2.27 11.03 -2.59
C ALA A 262 2.66 9.88 -3.53
N SER A 263 1.76 9.53 -4.44
CA SER A 263 1.92 8.53 -5.50
C SER A 263 3.06 8.89 -6.47
N SER A 264 3.08 10.10 -7.01
CA SER A 264 4.18 10.56 -7.87
C SER A 264 5.50 10.59 -7.12
N TYR A 265 5.49 11.00 -5.86
CA TYR A 265 6.70 10.98 -5.03
C TYR A 265 7.20 9.55 -4.78
N LEU A 266 6.30 8.62 -4.47
CA LEU A 266 6.61 7.20 -4.32
C LEU A 266 7.20 6.59 -5.59
N GLU A 267 6.60 6.90 -6.74
CA GLU A 267 7.04 6.42 -8.05
C GLU A 267 8.52 6.72 -8.28
N TYR A 268 8.94 7.98 -8.11
CA TYR A 268 10.31 8.41 -8.39
C TYR A 268 11.30 8.16 -7.26
N LYS A 269 10.85 8.08 -6.01
CA LYS A 269 11.76 7.95 -4.86
C LYS A 269 12.04 6.51 -4.46
N ILE A 270 11.06 5.62 -4.62
CA ILE A 270 11.17 4.24 -4.15
C ILE A 270 10.77 3.26 -5.26
N TRP A 271 9.59 3.40 -5.86
CA TRP A 271 9.00 2.34 -6.70
C TRP A 271 9.86 2.01 -7.92
N ARG A 272 10.17 3.01 -8.75
CA ARG A 272 11.03 2.82 -9.93
C ARG A 272 12.50 2.55 -9.54
N PRO A 273 13.14 3.31 -8.64
CA PRO A 273 14.55 3.07 -8.30
C PRO A 273 14.82 1.72 -7.62
N PHE A 274 13.84 1.18 -6.89
CA PHE A 274 13.96 -0.12 -6.23
C PHE A 274 13.70 -1.29 -7.19
N GLY A 275 13.20 -1.02 -8.39
CA GLY A 275 12.94 -2.02 -9.41
C GLY A 275 11.67 -2.84 -9.15
N MET A 276 10.60 -2.21 -8.67
CA MET A 276 9.31 -2.90 -8.55
C MET A 276 8.83 -3.40 -9.92
N SER A 277 8.33 -4.63 -9.96
CA SER A 277 8.02 -5.33 -11.22
C SER A 277 6.65 -5.01 -11.82
N HIS A 278 5.76 -4.41 -11.04
CA HIS A 278 4.39 -4.10 -11.43
C HIS A 278 4.01 -2.70 -10.96
N ASP A 279 3.07 -2.10 -11.69
CA ASP A 279 2.41 -0.88 -11.25
C ASP A 279 1.66 -1.14 -9.94
N ALA A 280 1.59 -0.14 -9.07
CA ALA A 280 0.73 -0.16 -7.89
C ALA A 280 -0.42 0.83 -8.04
N ASN A 281 -1.52 0.57 -7.33
CA ASN A 281 -2.69 1.43 -7.30
C ASN A 281 -2.86 2.01 -5.89
N TRP A 282 -2.75 3.33 -5.76
CA TRP A 282 -2.92 4.02 -4.48
C TRP A 282 -4.31 4.67 -4.39
N ILE A 283 -5.16 4.17 -3.50
CA ILE A 283 -6.52 4.70 -3.27
C ILE A 283 -6.48 6.20 -2.94
N THR A 284 -7.32 6.97 -3.61
CA THR A 284 -7.57 8.39 -3.36
C THR A 284 -8.92 8.62 -2.70
N ASP A 285 -9.14 9.84 -2.18
CA ASP A 285 -10.42 10.21 -1.55
C ASP A 285 -11.58 10.48 -2.50
N ALA A 286 -11.25 10.89 -3.71
CA ALA A 286 -12.16 11.07 -4.83
C ALA A 286 -11.35 10.90 -6.14
N PRO A 287 -12.01 10.81 -7.31
CA PRO A 287 -11.32 10.89 -8.59
C PRO A 287 -10.43 12.14 -8.68
N GLY A 288 -9.11 11.94 -8.88
CA GLY A 288 -8.12 13.02 -8.90
C GLY A 288 -7.78 13.64 -7.53
N GLY A 289 -8.32 13.08 -6.45
CA GLY A 289 -8.13 13.54 -5.09
C GLY A 289 -6.79 13.11 -4.45
N ALA A 290 -6.76 13.18 -3.12
CA ALA A 290 -5.58 12.93 -2.31
C ALA A 290 -5.46 11.44 -1.91
N GLU A 291 -4.25 10.88 -1.96
CA GLU A 291 -3.99 9.49 -1.56
C GLU A 291 -4.23 9.27 -0.05
N LEU A 292 -4.80 8.13 0.32
CA LEU A 292 -4.90 7.74 1.73
C LEU A 292 -3.51 7.39 2.30
N GLY A 293 -3.23 7.77 3.54
CA GLY A 293 -1.96 7.44 4.20
C GLY A 293 -1.87 5.98 4.64
N GLY A 294 -3.00 5.31 4.90
CA GLY A 294 -3.08 3.87 5.09
C GLY A 294 -4.36 3.42 5.74
#